data_AF-A0AA41N0F7-F1
#
_entry.id   AF-A0AA41N0F7-F1
#
_cell.length_a   1.000
_cell.length_b   1.000
_cell.length_c   1.000
_cell.angle_alpha   90.00
_cell.angle_beta   90.00
_cell.angle_gamma   90.00
#
_symmetry.space_group_name_H-M   'P 1'
#
loop_
_entity.id
_entity.type
_entity.pdbx_description
1 polymer ?
#
loop_
_entity_poly.entity_id
_entity_poly.type
_entity_poly.pdbx_seq_one_letter_code
_entity_poly.pdbx_strand_id
1 'polypeptide(L)'
;MIWVLVMYVGQVTKDILKWPRPSSPPVVKLEKRVIAEFGMPSTHAMAATAISFTLLISTMDRYQDVLGGVLITALLVVLTYPAWTLIDCLDSASPLFPVCVIVVPFFLCYNYPVSDYYSPTRADTTTILAAGAGVAIGFWINHFFQLVSKPAESLPVIQNIPPLTTDMLVLGLTKFIVGIVLILLVRQLVQNLSLQVLYSWFKVVTRNKEARRRLEIEVPYKFVTYTSVGICATTFVPMLHRFLGLL
;
A
#
# COMPACT_ATOMS: atom_id res chain seq x y z
N MET A 1 9.82 9.00 -4.78
CA MET A 1 9.22 10.22 -5.38
C MET A 1 8.62 9.94 -6.76
N ILE A 2 9.39 9.40 -7.70
CA ILE A 2 8.91 9.07 -9.06
C ILE A 2 7.66 8.17 -9.08
N TRP A 3 7.60 7.14 -8.23
CA TRP A 3 6.43 6.25 -8.13
C TRP A 3 5.15 6.99 -7.75
N VAL A 4 5.20 7.93 -6.80
CA VAL A 4 4.04 8.73 -6.37
C VAL A 4 3.52 9.58 -7.53
N LEU A 5 4.44 10.21 -8.27
CA LEU A 5 4.11 11.03 -9.44
C LEU A 5 3.47 10.17 -10.54
N VAL A 6 4.06 9.01 -10.84
CA VAL A 6 3.55 8.09 -11.86
C VAL A 6 2.17 7.53 -11.48
N MET A 7 1.96 7.19 -10.21
CA MET A 7 0.66 6.74 -9.72
C MET A 7 -0.40 7.84 -9.82
N TYR A 8 -0.07 9.08 -9.44
CA TYR A 8 -0.98 10.21 -9.58
C TYR A 8 -1.34 10.46 -11.06
N VAL A 9 -0.33 10.58 -11.92
CA VAL A 9 -0.52 10.78 -13.36
C VAL A 9 -1.35 9.63 -13.95
N GLY A 10 -1.07 8.38 -13.58
CA GLY A 10 -1.83 7.22 -14.04
C GLY A 10 -3.31 7.28 -13.64
N GLN A 11 -3.62 7.65 -12.39
CA GLN A 11 -5.01 7.77 -11.92
C GLN A 11 -5.75 8.94 -12.57
N VAL A 12 -5.10 10.11 -12.70
CA VAL A 12 -5.65 11.24 -13.44
C VAL A 12 -5.93 10.87 -14.90
N THR A 13 -5.00 10.15 -15.53
CA THR A 13 -5.14 9.71 -16.92
C THR A 13 -6.29 8.71 -17.07
N LYS A 14 -6.53 7.82 -16.10
CA LYS A 14 -7.71 6.92 -16.08
C LYS A 14 -9.02 7.71 -15.97
N ASP A 15 -9.08 8.68 -15.07
CA ASP A 15 -10.26 9.54 -14.89
C ASP A 15 -10.53 10.41 -16.14
N ILE A 16 -9.50 10.76 -16.92
CA ILE A 16 -9.60 11.48 -18.19
C ILE A 16 -10.05 10.55 -19.33
N LEU A 17 -9.30 9.48 -19.61
CA LEU A 17 -9.55 8.64 -20.78
C LEU A 17 -10.84 7.83 -20.65
N LYS A 18 -11.22 7.46 -19.43
CA LYS A 18 -12.40 6.67 -19.12
C LYS A 18 -12.60 5.43 -20.00
N TRP A 19 -11.49 4.83 -20.45
CA TRP A 19 -11.53 3.75 -21.43
C TRP A 19 -12.06 2.46 -20.76
N PRO A 20 -13.12 1.83 -21.28
CA PRO A 20 -13.64 0.58 -20.73
C PRO A 20 -12.62 -0.56 -20.86
N ARG A 21 -12.50 -1.42 -19.83
CA ARG A 21 -11.60 -2.59 -19.93
C ARG A 21 -12.00 -3.49 -21.11
N PRO A 22 -11.02 -4.14 -21.78
CA PRO A 22 -11.31 -5.05 -22.88
C PRO A 22 -12.22 -6.21 -22.46
N SER A 23 -13.21 -6.50 -23.31
CA SER A 23 -14.12 -7.63 -23.16
C SER A 23 -13.34 -8.95 -23.16
N SER A 24 -13.63 -9.81 -22.19
CA SER A 24 -12.85 -11.03 -21.92
C SER A 24 -13.75 -12.28 -21.78
N PRO A 25 -14.55 -12.66 -22.80
CA PRO A 25 -15.09 -14.02 -22.88
C PRO A 25 -13.94 -14.94 -23.36
N PRO A 26 -13.57 -16.06 -22.67
CA PRO A 26 -14.38 -17.00 -21.88
C PRO A 26 -14.03 -17.10 -20.38
N VAL A 27 -13.36 -16.11 -19.79
CA VAL A 27 -12.84 -16.21 -18.40
C VAL A 27 -13.84 -15.67 -17.38
N VAL A 28 -14.21 -16.49 -16.39
CA VAL A 28 -15.05 -16.07 -15.26
C VAL A 28 -14.28 -15.04 -14.43
N LYS A 29 -14.81 -13.82 -14.34
CA LYS A 29 -14.17 -12.71 -13.61
C LYS A 29 -14.50 -12.80 -12.12
N LEU A 30 -13.49 -13.09 -11.31
CA LEU A 30 -13.61 -13.23 -9.85
C LEU A 30 -13.80 -11.86 -9.15
N GLU A 31 -13.15 -10.80 -9.63
CA GLU A 31 -13.19 -9.48 -9.01
C GLU A 31 -14.09 -8.49 -9.77
N LYS A 32 -15.31 -8.30 -9.28
CA LYS A 32 -16.26 -7.35 -9.88
C LYS A 32 -15.86 -5.88 -9.70
N ARG A 33 -15.03 -5.55 -8.68
CA ARG A 33 -14.53 -4.17 -8.45
C ARG A 33 -13.61 -3.69 -9.57
N VAL A 34 -12.77 -4.58 -10.09
CA VAL A 34 -11.82 -4.29 -11.17
C VAL A 34 -12.53 -3.97 -12.50
N ILE A 35 -13.78 -4.38 -12.66
CA ILE A 35 -14.63 -4.12 -13.83
C ILE A 35 -15.17 -2.68 -13.85
N ALA A 36 -15.42 -2.10 -12.66
CA ALA A 36 -15.89 -0.72 -12.53
C ALA A 36 -14.76 0.32 -12.70
N GLU A 37 -13.50 -0.13 -12.79
CA GLU A 37 -12.34 0.73 -12.96
C GLU A 37 -11.93 0.83 -14.44
N PHE A 38 -11.53 2.03 -14.87
CA PHE A 38 -11.06 2.28 -16.24
C PHE A 38 -9.80 1.48 -16.57
N GLY A 39 -9.74 0.96 -17.80
CA GLY A 39 -8.74 -0.02 -18.24
C GLY A 39 -7.41 0.56 -18.67
N MET A 40 -7.36 1.82 -19.08
CA MET A 40 -6.15 2.48 -19.58
C MET A 40 -5.90 3.83 -18.90
N PRO A 41 -4.62 4.18 -18.62
CA PRO A 41 -3.43 3.32 -18.64
C PRO A 41 -3.39 2.40 -17.42
N SER A 42 -2.70 1.25 -17.51
CA SER A 42 -2.51 0.37 -16.36
C SER A 42 -1.59 1.00 -15.32
N THR A 43 -2.14 1.39 -14.18
CA THR A 43 -1.38 1.97 -13.05
C THR A 43 -0.34 1.00 -12.51
N HIS A 44 -0.64 -0.31 -12.51
CA HIS A 44 0.32 -1.35 -12.11
C HIS A 44 1.47 -1.46 -13.11
N ALA A 45 1.19 -1.40 -14.42
CA ALA A 45 2.24 -1.45 -15.44
C ALA A 45 3.13 -0.19 -15.39
N MET A 46 2.52 0.98 -15.25
CA MET A 46 3.25 2.25 -15.11
C MET A 46 4.13 2.27 -13.86
N ALA A 47 3.60 1.80 -12.73
CA ALA A 47 4.37 1.70 -11.49
C ALA A 47 5.53 0.71 -11.61
N ALA A 48 5.27 -0.48 -12.17
CA ALA A 48 6.27 -1.51 -12.34
C ALA A 48 7.43 -1.02 -13.23
N THR A 49 7.15 -0.43 -14.38
CA THR A 49 8.19 0.11 -15.26
C THR A 49 8.95 1.25 -14.59
N ALA A 50 8.25 2.25 -14.02
CA ALA A 50 8.90 3.38 -13.37
C ALA A 50 9.81 2.95 -12.21
N ILE A 51 9.36 2.05 -11.34
CA ILE A 51 10.19 1.51 -10.25
C ILE A 51 11.40 0.78 -10.82
N SER A 52 11.20 -0.09 -11.82
CA SER A 52 12.28 -0.90 -12.39
C SER A 52 13.36 -0.06 -13.05
N PHE A 53 12.98 0.93 -13.87
CA PHE A 53 13.92 1.85 -14.49
C PHE A 53 14.58 2.79 -13.49
N THR A 54 13.85 3.26 -12.48
CA THR A 54 14.46 4.11 -11.43
C THR A 54 15.51 3.34 -10.66
N LEU A 55 15.23 2.09 -10.30
CA LEU A 55 16.20 1.21 -9.65
C LEU A 55 17.41 1.02 -10.57
N LEU A 56 17.21 0.58 -11.81
CA LEU A 56 18.27 0.35 -12.78
C LEU A 56 19.18 1.57 -12.93
N ILE A 57 18.61 2.76 -13.15
CA ILE A 57 19.35 4.01 -13.30
C ILE A 57 20.11 4.38 -12.01
N SER A 58 19.47 4.23 -10.84
CA SER A 58 20.08 4.60 -9.56
C SER A 58 21.23 3.66 -9.16
N THR A 59 21.28 2.46 -9.74
CA THR A 59 22.25 1.41 -9.41
C THR A 59 23.16 1.06 -10.58
N MET A 60 23.24 1.89 -11.62
CA MET A 60 24.10 1.62 -12.79
C MET A 60 25.55 1.35 -12.40
N ASP A 61 26.05 2.06 -11.38
CA ASP A 61 27.41 1.90 -10.87
C ASP A 61 27.55 0.78 -9.81
N ARG A 62 26.47 0.05 -9.47
CA ARG A 62 26.42 -1.03 -8.46
C ARG A 62 25.65 -2.25 -8.94
N TYR A 63 25.90 -2.66 -10.19
CA TYR A 63 25.13 -3.74 -10.86
C TYR A 63 25.19 -5.09 -10.12
N GLN A 64 26.26 -5.37 -9.36
CA GLN A 64 26.42 -6.61 -8.59
C GLN A 64 25.35 -6.75 -7.49
N ASP A 65 25.06 -5.67 -6.77
CA ASP A 65 24.04 -5.64 -5.71
C ASP A 65 22.64 -5.88 -6.28
N VAL A 66 22.36 -5.33 -7.47
CA VAL A 66 21.08 -5.48 -8.18
C VAL A 66 20.87 -6.92 -8.60
N LEU A 67 21.89 -7.52 -9.23
CA LEU A 67 21.80 -8.90 -9.70
C LEU A 67 21.60 -9.87 -8.54
N GLY A 68 22.32 -9.66 -7.43
CA GLY A 68 22.12 -10.42 -6.19
C GLY A 68 20.69 -10.29 -5.65
N GLY A 69 20.17 -9.06 -5.58
CA GLY A 69 18.79 -8.81 -5.14
C GLY A 69 17.73 -9.48 -6.04
N VAL A 70 17.92 -9.44 -7.36
CA VAL A 70 17.03 -10.09 -8.33
C VAL A 70 17.06 -11.61 -8.15
N LEU A 71 18.26 -12.21 -8.00
CA LEU A 71 18.41 -13.66 -7.79
C LEU A 71 17.77 -14.13 -6.48
N ILE A 72 17.98 -13.41 -5.39
CA ILE A 72 17.35 -13.72 -4.09
C ILE A 72 15.82 -13.61 -4.21
N THR A 73 15.32 -12.58 -4.89
CA THR A 73 13.87 -12.41 -5.11
C THR A 73 13.31 -13.55 -5.94
N ALA A 74 13.98 -13.94 -7.03
CA ALA A 74 13.56 -15.06 -7.87
C ALA A 74 13.53 -16.38 -7.08
N LEU A 75 14.55 -16.64 -6.26
CA LEU A 75 14.59 -17.82 -5.39
C LEU A 75 13.44 -17.83 -4.38
N LEU A 76 13.16 -16.68 -3.74
CA LEU A 76 12.03 -16.56 -2.81
C LEU A 76 10.69 -16.77 -3.48
N VAL A 77 10.49 -16.28 -4.71
CA VAL A 77 9.25 -16.52 -5.48
C VAL A 77 9.09 -18.01 -5.76
N VAL A 78 10.14 -18.69 -6.25
CA VAL A 78 10.09 -20.13 -6.52
C VAL A 78 9.79 -20.93 -5.23
N LEU A 79 10.41 -20.55 -4.11
CA LEU A 79 10.21 -21.21 -2.83
C LEU A 79 8.79 -20.98 -2.26
N THR A 80 8.24 -19.78 -2.44
CA THR A 80 6.92 -19.42 -1.90
C THR A 80 5.75 -19.81 -2.81
N TYR A 81 6.01 -20.02 -4.11
CA TYR A 81 5.01 -20.42 -5.12
C TYR A 81 4.06 -21.55 -4.66
N PRO A 82 4.53 -22.68 -4.11
CA PRO A 82 3.62 -23.74 -3.66
C PRO A 82 2.70 -23.33 -2.50
N ALA A 83 3.06 -22.29 -1.74
CA ALA A 83 2.28 -21.80 -0.61
C ALA A 83 1.23 -20.73 -1.02
N TRP A 84 1.26 -20.21 -2.25
CA TRP A 84 0.35 -19.15 -2.68
C TRP A 84 -1.12 -19.57 -2.62
N THR A 85 -1.43 -20.83 -2.96
CA THR A 85 -2.80 -21.36 -2.87
C THR A 85 -3.33 -21.40 -1.44
N LEU A 86 -2.46 -21.65 -0.45
CA LEU A 86 -2.84 -21.61 0.97
C LEU A 86 -3.09 -20.17 1.42
N ILE A 87 -2.29 -19.21 0.94
CA ILE A 87 -2.45 -17.79 1.25
C ILE A 87 -3.80 -17.28 0.71
N ASP A 88 -4.14 -17.63 -0.54
CA ASP A 88 -5.42 -17.23 -1.16
C ASP A 88 -6.64 -17.81 -0.41
N CYS A 89 -6.55 -19.08 0.01
CA CYS A 89 -7.56 -19.72 0.83
C CYS A 89 -7.70 -19.05 2.21
N LEU A 90 -6.59 -18.69 2.85
CA LEU A 90 -6.62 -18.01 4.15
C LEU A 90 -7.25 -16.62 4.05
N ASP A 91 -6.91 -15.86 3.00
CA ASP A 91 -7.44 -14.53 2.72
C ASP A 91 -8.97 -14.56 2.50
N SER A 92 -9.45 -15.56 1.77
CA SER A 92 -10.88 -15.65 1.40
C SER A 92 -11.77 -16.33 2.45
N ALA A 93 -11.23 -17.20 3.31
CA ALA A 93 -12.07 -18.11 4.12
C ALA A 93 -11.98 -17.90 5.65
N SER A 94 -10.99 -17.16 6.18
CA SER A 94 -10.70 -17.18 7.62
C SER A 94 -10.66 -15.81 8.31
N PRO A 95 -11.26 -15.65 9.50
CA PRO A 95 -11.05 -14.47 10.36
C PRO A 95 -9.67 -14.47 11.05
N LEU A 96 -8.89 -15.54 10.88
CA LEU A 96 -7.53 -15.65 11.41
C LEU A 96 -6.50 -14.92 10.53
N PHE A 97 -6.81 -14.69 9.26
CA PHE A 97 -5.95 -13.96 8.32
C PHE A 97 -5.41 -12.62 8.86
N PRO A 98 -6.25 -11.68 9.34
CA PRO A 98 -5.75 -10.40 9.86
C PRO A 98 -4.81 -10.58 11.07
N VAL A 99 -5.03 -11.60 11.90
CA VAL A 99 -4.15 -11.90 13.03
C VAL A 99 -2.79 -12.39 12.52
N CYS A 100 -2.76 -13.34 11.59
CA CYS A 100 -1.53 -13.86 11.00
C CYS A 100 -0.73 -12.75 10.30
N VAL A 101 -1.40 -11.88 9.54
CA VAL A 101 -0.80 -10.76 8.80
C VAL A 101 -0.20 -9.69 9.73
N ILE A 102 -0.64 -9.59 10.98
CA ILE A 102 -0.03 -8.71 11.99
C ILE A 102 1.11 -9.44 12.70
N VAL A 103 0.83 -10.63 13.24
CA VAL A 103 1.74 -11.34 14.16
C VAL A 103 2.99 -11.79 13.44
N VAL A 104 2.88 -12.36 12.23
CA VAL A 104 4.03 -12.89 11.49
C VAL A 104 5.01 -11.76 11.14
N PRO A 105 4.61 -10.66 10.46
CA PRO A 105 5.55 -9.59 10.14
C PRO A 105 6.10 -8.89 11.38
N PHE A 106 5.31 -8.74 12.45
CA PHE A 106 5.80 -8.17 13.71
C PHE A 106 6.90 -9.04 14.34
N PHE A 107 6.70 -10.36 14.38
CA PHE A 107 7.71 -11.29 14.88
C PHE A 107 8.98 -11.29 14.02
N LEU A 108 8.85 -11.20 12.69
CA LEU A 108 9.98 -11.05 11.78
C LEU A 108 10.76 -9.75 12.03
N CYS A 109 10.08 -8.63 12.32
CA CYS A 109 10.74 -7.37 12.64
C CYS A 109 11.54 -7.46 13.96
N TYR A 110 11.00 -8.19 14.95
CA TYR A 110 11.65 -8.36 16.25
C TYR A 110 12.88 -9.28 16.17
N ASN A 111 12.79 -10.35 15.39
CA ASN A 111 13.90 -11.30 15.17
C ASN A 111 14.86 -10.87 14.05
N TYR A 112 14.72 -9.65 13.54
CA TYR A 112 15.58 -9.13 12.48
C TYR A 112 17.05 -9.10 12.97
N PRO A 113 17.99 -9.67 12.19
CA PRO A 113 19.37 -9.85 12.62
C PRO A 113 19.98 -8.53 13.13
N VAL A 114 20.64 -8.62 14.28
CA VAL A 114 21.28 -7.48 14.92
C VAL A 114 22.62 -7.25 14.24
N SER A 115 22.81 -6.05 13.70
CA SER A 115 24.13 -5.58 13.27
C SER A 115 24.84 -4.92 14.46
N ASP A 116 26.17 -5.01 14.49
CA ASP A 116 27.01 -4.43 15.55
C ASP A 116 26.85 -2.90 15.67
N TYR A 117 26.34 -2.25 14.61
CA TYR A 117 26.08 -0.82 14.57
C TYR A 117 24.61 -0.54 14.27
N TYR A 118 24.09 0.56 14.80
CA TYR A 118 22.76 1.03 14.45
C TYR A 118 22.69 1.40 12.96
N SER A 119 21.86 0.67 12.22
CA SER A 119 21.53 0.96 10.83
C SER A 119 20.04 1.29 10.68
N PRO A 120 19.66 2.17 9.75
CA PRO A 120 18.25 2.47 9.48
C PRO A 120 17.50 1.30 8.82
N THR A 121 18.21 0.27 8.35
CA THR A 121 17.67 -0.83 7.55
C THR A 121 16.56 -1.61 8.26
N ARG A 122 16.70 -1.91 9.55
CA ARG A 122 15.65 -2.59 10.33
C ARG A 122 14.38 -1.76 10.39
N ALA A 123 14.55 -0.46 10.59
CA ALA A 123 13.48 0.49 10.68
C ALA A 123 12.72 0.65 9.36
N ASP A 124 13.45 0.69 8.25
CA ASP A 124 12.88 0.74 6.91
C ASP A 124 12.15 -0.56 6.60
N THR A 125 12.73 -1.71 6.97
CA THR A 125 12.09 -3.03 6.84
C THR A 125 10.79 -3.11 7.65
N THR A 126 10.81 -2.63 8.90
CA THR A 126 9.60 -2.57 9.75
C THR A 126 8.53 -1.70 9.10
N THR A 127 8.91 -0.58 8.51
CA THR A 127 7.99 0.33 7.82
C THR A 127 7.33 -0.35 6.63
N ILE A 128 8.10 -1.05 5.80
CA ILE A 128 7.60 -1.77 4.62
C ILE A 128 6.65 -2.90 5.02
N LEU A 129 7.07 -3.75 5.97
CA LEU A 129 6.28 -4.88 6.46
C LEU A 129 4.96 -4.42 7.09
N ALA A 130 5.02 -3.38 7.92
CA ALA A 130 3.85 -2.81 8.57
C ALA A 130 2.86 -2.19 7.59
N ALA A 131 3.36 -1.45 6.59
CA ALA A 131 2.52 -0.87 5.55
C ALA A 131 1.83 -1.97 4.72
N GLY A 132 2.57 -3.02 4.34
CA GLY A 132 2.01 -4.19 3.64
C GLY A 132 0.93 -4.90 4.45
N ALA A 133 1.20 -5.15 5.74
CA ALA A 133 0.22 -5.73 6.65
C ALA A 133 -1.04 -4.87 6.76
N GLY A 134 -0.90 -3.55 6.90
CA GLY A 134 -2.02 -2.61 6.96
C GLY A 134 -2.88 -2.60 5.70
N VAL A 135 -2.25 -2.67 4.52
CA VAL A 135 -2.95 -2.76 3.23
C VAL A 135 -3.75 -4.07 3.13
N ALA A 136 -3.14 -5.20 3.48
CA ALA A 136 -3.81 -6.50 3.46
C ALA A 136 -5.01 -6.55 4.43
N ILE A 137 -4.84 -6.04 5.66
CA ILE A 137 -5.95 -5.92 6.63
C ILE A 137 -7.05 -5.00 6.09
N GLY A 138 -6.67 -3.88 5.48
CA GLY A 138 -7.64 -2.95 4.91
C GLY A 138 -8.45 -3.55 3.76
N PHE A 139 -7.84 -4.38 2.91
CA PHE A 139 -8.57 -5.16 1.90
C PHE A 139 -9.52 -6.17 2.53
N TRP A 140 -9.07 -6.90 3.54
CA TRP A 140 -9.90 -7.84 4.29
C TRP A 140 -11.11 -7.14 4.96
N ILE A 141 -10.90 -5.99 5.61
CA ILE A 141 -11.98 -5.16 6.20
C ILE A 141 -12.97 -4.73 5.11
N ASN A 142 -12.47 -4.23 3.99
CA ASN A 142 -13.31 -3.79 2.88
C ASN A 142 -14.11 -4.91 2.23
N HIS A 143 -13.58 -6.12 2.21
CA HIS A 143 -14.25 -7.32 1.73
C HIS A 143 -15.37 -7.73 2.70
N PHE A 144 -15.04 -7.87 3.98
CA PHE A 144 -15.96 -8.36 5.01
C PHE A 144 -17.13 -7.40 5.29
N PHE A 145 -16.83 -6.11 5.46
CA PHE A 145 -17.85 -5.11 5.77
C PHE A 145 -18.52 -4.50 4.53
N GLN A 146 -18.11 -4.90 3.32
CA GLN A 146 -18.62 -4.38 2.05
C GLN A 146 -18.62 -2.83 1.96
N LEU A 147 -17.71 -2.17 2.69
CA LEU A 147 -17.66 -0.70 2.84
C LEU A 147 -17.55 0.04 1.49
N VAL A 148 -17.03 -0.67 0.49
CA VAL A 148 -16.86 -0.19 -0.89
C VAL A 148 -17.58 -1.17 -1.84
N SER A 149 -18.90 -1.34 -1.72
CA SER A 149 -19.65 -2.24 -2.61
C SER A 149 -20.90 -1.59 -3.21
N LYS A 150 -20.78 -1.17 -4.47
CA LYS A 150 -21.44 -1.74 -5.65
C LYS A 150 -20.50 -1.44 -6.83
N PRO A 151 -20.19 -2.39 -7.73
CA PRO A 151 -19.61 -2.04 -9.00
C PRO A 151 -20.54 -1.00 -9.63
N ALA A 152 -20.00 0.14 -10.07
CA ALA A 152 -20.77 0.99 -10.97
C ALA A 152 -21.29 0.09 -12.09
N GLU A 153 -22.59 0.16 -12.37
CA GLU A 153 -23.20 -0.51 -13.51
C GLU A 153 -22.29 -0.29 -14.72
N SER A 154 -22.07 -1.36 -15.51
CA SER A 154 -21.17 -1.37 -16.65
C SER A 154 -21.30 -0.06 -17.43
N LEU A 155 -20.30 0.83 -17.27
CA LEU A 155 -20.33 2.12 -17.92
C LEU A 155 -20.54 1.89 -19.42
N PRO A 156 -21.51 2.58 -20.05
CA PRO A 156 -21.72 2.45 -21.48
C PRO A 156 -20.38 2.71 -22.16
N VAL A 157 -20.02 1.85 -23.11
CA VAL A 157 -18.76 1.90 -23.87
C VAL A 157 -18.57 3.34 -24.35
N ILE A 158 -17.69 4.09 -23.68
CA ILE A 158 -17.46 5.50 -24.02
C ILE A 158 -16.67 5.48 -25.33
N GLN A 159 -17.39 5.76 -26.41
CA GLN A 159 -16.90 5.66 -27.79
C GLN A 159 -16.02 6.85 -28.21
N ASN A 160 -15.99 7.91 -27.40
CA ASN A 160 -15.20 9.12 -27.66
C ASN A 160 -14.39 9.52 -26.41
N ILE A 161 -13.09 9.76 -26.57
CA ILE A 161 -12.25 10.33 -25.51
C ILE A 161 -12.85 11.69 -25.12
N PRO A 162 -13.34 11.88 -23.89
CA PRO A 162 -13.89 13.16 -23.50
C PRO A 162 -12.77 14.22 -23.53
N PRO A 163 -13.06 15.46 -23.97
CA PRO A 163 -12.07 16.53 -23.97
C PRO A 163 -11.59 16.80 -22.55
N LEU A 164 -10.29 17.03 -22.39
CA LEU A 164 -9.66 17.36 -21.11
C LEU A 164 -10.31 18.64 -20.56
N THR A 165 -11.26 18.46 -19.65
CA THR A 165 -12.02 19.55 -19.04
C THR A 165 -11.34 19.94 -17.73
N THR A 166 -11.25 21.24 -17.46
CA THR A 166 -10.66 21.79 -16.23
C THR A 166 -11.23 21.13 -14.96
N ASP A 167 -12.51 20.79 -15.00
CA ASP A 167 -13.25 20.18 -13.88
C ASP A 167 -12.71 18.79 -13.50
N MET A 168 -12.26 17.99 -14.49
CA MET A 168 -11.69 16.67 -14.23
C MET A 168 -10.31 16.77 -13.56
N LEU A 169 -9.52 17.76 -13.98
CA LEU A 169 -8.20 18.01 -13.39
C LEU A 169 -8.32 18.54 -11.97
N VAL A 170 -9.27 19.45 -11.72
CA VAL A 170 -9.59 19.96 -10.37
C VAL A 170 -10.08 18.83 -9.46
N LEU A 171 -10.94 17.95 -9.96
CA LEU A 171 -11.42 16.78 -9.21
C LEU A 171 -10.28 15.82 -8.84
N GLY A 172 -9.40 15.50 -9.80
CA GLY A 172 -8.22 14.66 -9.56
C GLY A 172 -7.25 15.24 -8.51
N LEU A 173 -6.97 16.55 -8.61
CA LEU A 173 -6.15 17.26 -7.63
C LEU A 173 -6.81 17.25 -6.24
N THR A 174 -8.12 17.45 -6.18
CA THR A 174 -8.88 17.46 -4.91
C THR A 174 -8.81 16.10 -4.22
N LYS A 175 -9.05 15.00 -4.96
CA LYS A 175 -8.92 13.62 -4.44
C LYS A 175 -7.51 13.36 -3.89
N PHE A 176 -6.48 13.80 -4.61
CA PHE A 176 -5.10 13.61 -4.20
C PHE A 176 -4.74 14.39 -2.94
N ILE A 177 -5.14 15.67 -2.86
CA ILE A 177 -4.91 16.52 -1.70
C ILE A 177 -5.64 15.95 -0.48
N VAL A 178 -6.94 15.63 -0.60
CA VAL A 178 -7.74 15.06 0.49
C VAL A 178 -7.12 13.75 1.00
N GLY A 179 -6.75 12.85 0.10
CA GLY A 179 -6.11 11.58 0.45
C GLY A 179 -4.77 11.75 1.18
N ILE A 180 -3.88 12.61 0.67
CA ILE A 180 -2.57 12.86 1.30
C ILE A 180 -2.73 13.51 2.67
N VAL A 181 -3.58 14.53 2.78
CA VAL A 181 -3.80 15.22 4.06
C VAL A 181 -4.30 14.24 5.11
N LEU A 182 -5.29 13.40 4.78
CA LEU A 182 -5.79 12.39 5.72
C LEU A 182 -4.70 11.40 6.14
N ILE A 183 -3.93 10.88 5.18
CA ILE A 183 -2.85 9.92 5.47
C ILE A 183 -1.78 10.55 6.38
N LEU A 184 -1.38 11.80 6.12
CA LEU A 184 -0.38 12.50 6.92
C LEU A 184 -0.89 12.79 8.34
N LEU A 185 -2.17 13.16 8.48
CA LEU A 185 -2.80 13.38 9.79
C LEU A 185 -2.86 12.10 10.61
N VAL A 186 -3.33 11.00 10.03
CA VAL A 186 -3.37 9.69 10.71
C VAL A 186 -1.98 9.25 11.10
N ARG A 187 -1.00 9.38 10.20
CA ARG A 187 0.40 9.08 10.50
C ARG A 187 0.89 9.88 11.70
N GLN A 188 0.68 11.20 11.71
CA GLN A 188 1.16 12.07 12.77
C GLN A 188 0.50 11.76 14.11
N LEU A 189 -0.82 11.53 14.11
CA LEU A 189 -1.60 11.21 15.30
C LEU A 189 -1.18 9.86 15.89
N VAL A 190 -1.19 8.79 15.08
CA VAL A 190 -0.86 7.45 15.55
C VAL A 190 0.60 7.35 15.98
N GLN A 191 1.52 8.00 15.28
CA GLN A 191 2.93 8.05 15.68
C GLN A 191 3.10 8.71 17.06
N ASN A 192 2.42 9.84 17.28
CA ASN A 192 2.50 10.56 18.56
C ASN A 192 1.91 9.73 19.70
N LEU A 193 0.72 9.15 19.52
CA LEU A 193 0.06 8.31 20.52
C LEU A 193 0.88 7.06 20.83
N SER A 194 1.39 6.37 19.81
CA SER A 194 2.21 5.16 19.98
C SER A 194 3.47 5.45 20.79
N LEU A 195 4.16 6.57 20.49
CA LEU A 195 5.35 6.98 21.24
C LEU A 195 5.01 7.38 22.67
N GLN A 196 3.89 8.08 22.90
CA GLN A 196 3.45 8.46 24.23
C GLN A 196 3.16 7.23 25.10
N VAL A 197 2.46 6.24 24.57
CA VAL A 197 2.17 4.97 25.26
C VAL A 197 3.46 4.22 25.58
N LEU A 198 4.37 4.06 24.61
CA LEU A 198 5.63 3.34 24.81
C LEU A 198 6.56 4.05 25.79
N TYR A 199 6.70 5.38 25.72
CA TYR A 199 7.52 6.12 26.67
C TYR A 199 6.95 6.10 28.08
N SER A 200 5.62 6.11 28.23
CA SER A 200 4.98 5.92 29.53
C SER A 200 5.19 4.50 30.07
N TRP A 201 5.07 3.48 29.22
CA TRP A 201 5.26 2.08 29.59
C TRP A 201 6.69 1.79 30.05
N PHE A 202 7.68 2.26 29.30
CA PHE A 202 9.11 2.08 29.61
C PHE A 202 9.66 3.12 30.59
N LYS A 203 8.82 4.05 31.08
CA LYS A 203 9.19 5.16 31.97
C LYS A 203 10.41 5.97 31.47
N VAL A 204 10.47 6.23 30.17
CA VAL A 204 11.60 6.94 29.55
C VAL A 204 11.25 8.39 29.23
N VAL A 205 12.20 9.30 29.43
CA VAL A 205 12.05 10.72 29.10
C VAL A 205 11.86 10.89 27.58
N THR A 206 10.77 11.56 27.20
CA THR A 206 10.26 11.76 25.83
C THR A 206 11.24 12.41 24.84
N ARG A 207 12.35 13.00 25.33
CA ARG A 207 13.34 13.73 24.53
C ARG A 207 14.63 12.96 24.22
N ASN A 208 14.79 11.74 24.73
CA ASN A 208 16.02 10.98 24.53
C ASN A 208 16.01 10.25 23.16
N LYS A 209 16.90 10.66 22.23
CA LYS A 209 17.04 10.04 20.90
C LYS A 209 17.45 8.56 20.99
N GLU A 210 18.20 8.19 22.02
CA GLU A 210 18.66 6.82 22.23
C GLU A 210 17.52 5.91 22.68
N ALA A 211 16.59 6.42 23.47
CA ALA A 211 15.38 5.70 23.85
C ALA A 211 14.54 5.31 22.63
N ARG A 212 14.47 6.19 21.63
CA ARG A 212 13.75 5.93 20.39
C ARG A 212 14.37 4.82 19.53
N ARG A 213 15.68 4.54 19.70
CA ARG A 213 16.42 3.50 18.98
C ARG A 213 16.40 2.15 19.70
N ARG A 214 15.83 2.08 20.91
CA ARG A 214 15.65 0.80 21.60
C ARG A 214 14.70 -0.06 20.79
N LEU A 215 15.06 -1.32 20.58
CA LEU A 215 14.29 -2.26 19.77
C LEU A 215 12.83 -2.37 20.23
N GLU A 216 12.62 -2.37 21.54
CA GLU A 216 11.31 -2.42 22.23
C GLU A 216 10.42 -1.20 21.96
N ILE A 217 11.01 -0.07 21.54
CA ILE A 217 10.28 1.16 21.23
C ILE A 217 10.19 1.31 19.70
N GLU A 218 11.33 1.20 19.01
CA GLU A 218 11.46 1.46 17.57
C GLU A 218 10.55 0.58 16.71
N VAL A 219 10.55 -0.73 16.97
CA VAL A 219 9.77 -1.67 16.17
C VAL A 219 8.28 -1.46 16.40
N PRO A 220 7.76 -1.46 17.65
CA PRO A 220 6.32 -1.33 17.88
C PRO A 220 5.73 -0.01 17.42
N TYR A 221 6.39 1.14 17.69
CA TYR A 221 5.81 2.43 17.29
C TYR A 221 5.75 2.55 15.76
N LYS A 222 6.80 2.14 15.04
CA LYS A 222 6.83 2.18 13.57
C LYS A 222 5.79 1.22 13.01
N PHE A 223 5.73 0.01 13.54
CA PHE A 223 4.81 -0.99 13.08
C PHE A 223 3.36 -0.50 13.18
N VAL A 224 2.93 -0.08 14.37
CA VAL A 224 1.56 0.44 14.58
C VAL A 224 1.28 1.66 13.70
N THR A 225 2.21 2.60 13.59
CA THR A 225 2.05 3.80 12.75
C THR A 225 1.81 3.43 11.29
N TYR A 226 2.67 2.60 10.70
CA TYR A 226 2.60 2.32 9.27
C TYR A 226 1.52 1.30 8.90
N THR A 227 1.16 0.39 9.80
CA THR A 227 -0.05 -0.43 9.66
C THR A 227 -1.30 0.44 9.63
N SER A 228 -1.40 1.44 10.52
CA SER A 228 -2.54 2.37 10.51
C SER A 228 -2.62 3.19 9.23
N VAL A 229 -1.48 3.60 8.67
CA VAL A 229 -1.40 4.30 7.39
C VAL A 229 -1.90 3.41 6.25
N GLY A 230 -1.50 2.13 6.21
CA GLY A 230 -1.96 1.17 5.21
C GLY A 230 -3.47 0.92 5.27
N ILE A 231 -4.02 0.77 6.48
CA ILE A 231 -5.47 0.64 6.70
C ILE A 231 -6.19 1.92 6.27
N CYS A 232 -5.67 3.09 6.65
CA CYS A 232 -6.25 4.39 6.28
C CYS A 232 -6.33 4.60 4.77
N ALA A 233 -5.25 4.28 4.05
CA ALA A 233 -5.18 4.44 2.61
C ALA A 233 -6.19 3.55 1.87
N THR A 234 -6.48 2.37 2.40
CA THR A 234 -7.33 1.37 1.75
C THR A 234 -8.79 1.45 2.16
N THR A 235 -9.12 1.88 3.38
CA THR A 235 -10.50 1.90 3.91
C THR A 235 -11.04 3.32 4.06
N PHE A 236 -10.40 4.15 4.87
CA PHE A 236 -10.89 5.48 5.23
C PHE A 236 -10.84 6.49 4.08
N VAL A 237 -9.77 6.50 3.28
CA VAL A 237 -9.64 7.42 2.13
C VAL A 237 -10.78 7.21 1.11
N PRO A 238 -11.06 5.97 0.63
CA PRO A 238 -12.21 5.73 -0.25
C PRO A 238 -13.56 6.10 0.37
N MET A 239 -13.76 5.81 1.66
CA MET A 239 -14.99 6.17 2.37
C MET A 239 -15.19 7.69 2.45
N LEU A 240 -14.12 8.43 2.72
CA LEU A 240 -14.16 9.89 2.78
C LEU A 240 -14.47 10.49 1.40
N HIS A 241 -13.83 10.00 0.34
CA HIS A 241 -14.14 10.44 -1.02
C HIS A 241 -15.61 10.19 -1.38
N ARG A 242 -16.17 9.04 -0.99
CA ARG A 242 -17.59 8.75 -1.19
C ARG A 242 -18.49 9.70 -0.39
N PHE A 243 -18.17 9.96 0.87
CA PHE A 243 -18.94 10.88 1.72
C PHE A 243 -18.96 12.31 1.17
N LEU A 244 -17.83 12.76 0.61
CA LEU A 244 -17.69 14.07 -0.02
C LEU A 244 -18.27 14.14 -1.44
N GLY A 245 -18.83 13.05 -1.98
CA GLY A 245 -19.38 13.01 -3.34
C GLY A 245 -18.31 13.12 -4.44
N LEU A 246 -17.06 12.78 -4.13
CA LEU A 246 -15.93 12.82 -5.07
C LEU A 246 -15.81 11.52 -5.89
N LEU A 247 -16.66 10.52 -5.65
CA LEU A 247 -16.59 9.15 -6.20
C LEU A 247 -17.68 8.90 -7.24
#